data_AF-A0AAD5YTG4-F1
#
_entry.id   AF-A0AAD5YTG4-F1
#
_cell.length_a   1.000
_cell.length_b   1.000
_cell.length_c   1.000
_cell.angle_alpha   90.00
_cell.angle_beta   90.00
_cell.angle_gamma   90.00
#
_symmetry.space_group_name_H-M   'P 1'
#
loop_
_entity.id
_entity.type
_entity.pdbx_description
1 polymer ?
#
loop_
_entity_poly.entity_id
_entity_poly.type
_entity_poly.pdbx_seq_one_letter_code
_entity_poly.pdbx_strand_id
1 'polypeptide(L)'
;MIQHLVGFHSTNGLALIAQRTFGSVFHAAYDTHVSRVLPPPNHAQTHIQYTETCTNSFSLSSNMAELIFDFRDHLDGNESDEPDESSSEDEVMTEIEQVPSTVSDDEMNAETEMLQHNSDEMLKDRDIDEQEESEEDLAFLEPEPLGDETSQRVRRVLRCMDHVGIKVVDFLDGLSWGTQATTVSPKIQRERTLLLSNPRLQNIIQRWAKPPRSLTSHKKRPEGASTIINTFATSHVHTAASNELEKLASSLLSPTSHDISEQTLLGTTFSYIGSQAQEKAPSLWNLLQTLACHPTKPVHSLSDHSRSRMERVIVTIISILSYQRSHSRCRLQKLMSICLKFKGISAKGFDILHALRLTMSHKWTTNSVERISKSCMADVVKKKDVYPWMISYDNINISFRVFSQRLDNQSELGSGTASTVYIRPGLPLLPATINQNLRTTRAQGLQKPLTELEVTDILHNTYPKIQAYSTFQVLQFLIHSPEFDLATYEGRTSPRFKRRPWIRQLSAGPRSETLQFILGTSNVPEVTHEQHDRLVNEWLDDLGWGDSAKQSRGGKKWNVRREKSAKFR
;
A
#
# COMPACT_ATOMS: atom_id res chain seq x y z
N MET A 1 11.02 49.70 5.94
CA MET A 1 9.56 49.95 5.80
C MET A 1 8.84 48.88 4.95
N ILE A 2 9.39 47.65 4.86
CA ILE A 2 8.66 46.40 4.57
C ILE A 2 9.28 45.37 5.52
N GLN A 3 8.89 45.45 6.80
CA GLN A 3 9.33 44.52 7.84
C GLN A 3 8.24 44.27 8.90
N HIS A 4 7.01 44.71 8.63
CA HIS A 4 5.83 44.43 9.43
C HIS A 4 4.74 43.93 8.51
N LEU A 5 4.62 42.60 8.36
CA LEU A 5 3.39 41.86 8.13
C LEU A 5 3.75 40.40 7.84
N VAL A 6 3.00 39.49 8.46
CA VAL A 6 3.08 38.03 8.35
C VAL A 6 4.02 37.36 9.36
N GLY A 7 3.53 37.24 10.60
CA GLY A 7 3.90 36.14 11.48
C GLY A 7 3.11 34.89 11.07
N PHE A 8 3.80 33.83 10.69
CA PHE A 8 3.24 32.48 10.59
C PHE A 8 3.90 31.60 11.65
N HIS A 9 3.07 30.92 12.46
CA HIS A 9 3.49 29.85 13.34
C HIS A 9 4.03 28.68 12.51
N SER A 10 5.26 28.27 12.84
CA SER A 10 5.91 27.09 12.30
C SER A 10 5.35 25.84 12.98
N THR A 11 4.49 25.12 12.28
CA THR A 11 4.27 23.68 12.50
C THR A 11 4.71 22.96 11.23
N ASN A 12 5.91 22.36 11.24
CA ASN A 12 6.29 21.12 10.53
C ASN A 12 7.82 20.97 10.47
N GLY A 13 8.42 20.40 11.52
CA GLY A 13 9.85 20.07 11.61
C GLY A 13 10.21 18.61 11.31
N LEU A 14 9.26 17.76 10.89
CA LEU A 14 9.48 16.30 10.73
C LEU A 14 9.52 15.81 9.27
N ALA A 15 9.56 16.71 8.28
CA ALA A 15 9.50 16.34 6.87
C ALA A 15 10.86 15.99 6.22
N LEU A 16 12.00 16.10 6.93
CA LEU A 16 13.32 15.97 6.31
C LEU A 16 13.92 14.55 6.28
N ILE A 17 13.26 13.53 6.85
CA ILE A 17 13.86 12.20 7.09
C ILE A 17 13.46 11.13 6.03
N ALA A 18 12.50 11.42 5.13
CA ALA A 18 11.97 10.44 4.17
C ALA A 18 12.51 10.60 2.71
N GLN A 19 13.68 11.22 2.52
CA GLN A 19 14.07 11.73 1.20
C GLN A 19 14.69 10.71 0.23
N ARG A 20 15.01 9.49 0.66
CA ARG A 20 15.54 8.45 -0.25
C ARG A 20 14.53 7.36 -0.63
N THR A 21 13.52 7.11 0.20
CA THR A 21 12.48 6.09 -0.09
C THR A 21 11.28 6.67 -0.85
N PHE A 22 11.18 7.99 -1.03
CA PHE A 22 10.04 8.63 -1.73
C PHE A 22 10.45 9.74 -2.72
N GLY A 23 11.76 9.93 -2.96
CA GLY A 23 12.30 11.10 -3.68
C GLY A 23 12.09 11.13 -5.19
N SER A 24 11.95 9.99 -5.87
CA SER A 24 11.81 9.94 -7.34
C SER A 24 10.46 10.45 -7.86
N VAL A 25 9.47 10.62 -6.97
CA VAL A 25 8.12 11.12 -7.32
C VAL A 25 7.99 12.64 -7.11
N PHE A 26 8.82 13.25 -6.26
CA PHE A 26 8.65 14.65 -5.86
C PHE A 26 9.21 15.69 -6.85
N HIS A 27 10.06 15.30 -7.79
CA HIS A 27 10.67 16.26 -8.73
C HIS A 27 9.71 16.77 -9.83
N ALA A 28 8.53 16.16 -9.97
CA ALA A 28 7.48 16.60 -10.90
C ALA A 28 6.45 17.58 -10.30
N ALA A 29 6.51 17.88 -8.99
CA ALA A 29 5.39 18.53 -8.29
C ALA A 29 5.69 19.87 -7.60
N TYR A 30 6.92 20.39 -7.70
CA TYR A 30 7.24 21.70 -7.11
C TYR A 30 6.90 22.90 -8.03
N ASP A 31 6.38 22.65 -9.24
CA ASP A 31 6.06 23.69 -10.24
C ASP A 31 4.58 24.11 -10.29
N THR A 32 3.71 23.66 -9.36
CA THR A 32 2.25 23.85 -9.54
C THR A 32 1.48 24.44 -8.35
N HIS A 33 2.11 25.16 -7.41
CA HIS A 33 1.34 25.83 -6.35
C HIS A 33 1.96 27.15 -5.82
N VAL A 34 1.87 28.21 -6.62
CA VAL A 34 1.71 29.58 -6.11
C VAL A 34 0.73 30.31 -7.02
N SER A 35 -0.55 30.39 -6.64
CA SER A 35 -1.52 31.46 -7.01
C SER A 35 -2.94 31.06 -6.61
N ARG A 36 -3.38 31.40 -5.39
CA ARG A 36 -4.81 31.60 -5.06
C ARG A 36 -4.95 32.42 -3.78
N VAL A 37 -4.87 33.75 -3.88
CA VAL A 37 -5.64 34.67 -3.03
C VAL A 37 -5.91 35.93 -3.87
N LEU A 38 -7.15 36.10 -4.33
CA LEU A 38 -7.91 37.36 -4.47
C LEU A 38 -9.27 37.03 -5.12
N PRO A 39 -10.39 37.66 -4.73
CA PRO A 39 -11.71 37.38 -5.27
C PRO A 39 -11.99 38.17 -6.57
N PRO A 40 -12.80 37.67 -7.51
CA PRO A 40 -13.13 38.39 -8.75
C PRO A 40 -14.42 39.22 -8.62
N PRO A 41 -14.61 40.26 -9.46
CA PRO A 41 -15.92 40.87 -9.69
C PRO A 41 -16.65 40.25 -10.91
N ASN A 42 -17.96 40.45 -10.87
CA ASN A 42 -19.07 39.95 -11.67
C ASN A 42 -18.97 39.86 -13.22
N HIS A 43 -19.82 38.94 -13.72
CA HIS A 43 -20.46 38.81 -15.06
C HIS A 43 -19.60 38.46 -16.28
N ALA A 44 -19.76 37.24 -16.82
CA ALA A 44 -20.72 36.86 -17.87
C ALA A 44 -20.48 35.41 -18.32
N GLN A 45 -21.56 34.70 -18.65
CA GLN A 45 -21.58 33.30 -19.07
C GLN A 45 -20.97 33.09 -20.46
N THR A 46 -20.09 32.09 -20.60
CA THR A 46 -19.97 31.28 -21.82
C THR A 46 -19.52 29.86 -21.48
N HIS A 47 -20.28 28.89 -21.99
CA HIS A 47 -20.06 27.45 -21.92
C HIS A 47 -18.85 27.06 -22.78
N ILE A 48 -17.79 26.48 -22.21
CA ILE A 48 -16.79 25.68 -22.95
C ILE A 48 -16.42 24.45 -22.11
N GLN A 49 -16.51 23.28 -22.74
CA GLN A 49 -16.11 21.97 -22.20
C GLN A 49 -14.59 21.92 -22.03
N TYR A 50 -14.12 21.54 -20.84
CA TYR A 50 -12.71 21.20 -20.59
C TYR A 50 -12.55 19.67 -20.58
N THR A 51 -11.67 19.18 -21.46
CA THR A 51 -11.04 17.86 -21.37
C THR A 51 -9.82 17.96 -20.46
N GLU A 52 -9.86 17.31 -19.30
CA GLU A 52 -8.70 17.20 -18.39
C GLU A 52 -7.99 15.85 -18.60
N THR A 53 -6.73 15.93 -19.04
CA THR A 53 -5.77 14.83 -19.03
C THR A 53 -4.74 15.04 -17.91
N CYS A 54 -4.56 13.99 -17.11
CA CYS A 54 -3.34 13.61 -16.38
C CYS A 54 -2.83 14.54 -15.25
N THR A 55 -3.21 14.22 -14.01
CA THR A 55 -2.35 14.41 -12.83
C THR A 55 -2.39 13.16 -11.93
N ASN A 56 -1.41 12.26 -12.12
CA ASN A 56 -1.11 11.17 -11.20
C ASN A 56 0.15 11.55 -10.43
N SER A 57 0.05 11.77 -9.10
CA SER A 57 1.07 11.39 -8.09
C SER A 57 0.99 12.15 -6.75
N PHE A 58 -0.16 12.20 -6.06
CA PHE A 58 -0.19 12.49 -4.60
C PHE A 58 -1.37 11.75 -3.96
N SER A 59 -1.13 10.72 -3.14
CA SER A 59 -2.25 10.12 -2.38
C SER A 59 -1.94 9.32 -1.12
N LEU A 60 -0.68 9.00 -0.77
CA LEU A 60 -0.42 8.19 0.43
C LEU A 60 -0.55 8.98 1.74
N SER A 61 -0.15 10.27 1.79
CA SER A 61 -0.16 11.04 3.04
C SER A 61 -1.52 11.65 3.39
N SER A 62 -2.30 12.11 2.41
CA SER A 62 -3.59 12.79 2.66
C SER A 62 -4.65 11.81 3.17
N ASN A 63 -4.69 10.59 2.61
CA ASN A 63 -5.79 9.68 2.89
C ASN A 63 -5.51 8.71 4.04
N MET A 64 -4.23 8.44 4.38
CA MET A 64 -3.90 7.81 5.67
C MET A 64 -4.09 8.77 6.83
N ALA A 65 -3.80 10.07 6.64
CA ALA A 65 -4.14 11.07 7.64
C ALA A 65 -5.66 11.13 7.82
N GLU A 66 -6.47 11.19 6.75
CA GLU A 66 -7.94 11.12 6.87
C GLU A 66 -8.42 9.84 7.55
N LEU A 67 -7.88 8.66 7.21
CA LEU A 67 -8.29 7.40 7.85
C LEU A 67 -7.90 7.34 9.35
N ILE A 68 -6.80 8.00 9.74
CA ILE A 68 -6.33 8.09 11.13
C ILE A 68 -7.07 9.20 11.89
N PHE A 69 -7.41 10.32 11.25
CA PHE A 69 -8.20 11.42 11.82
C PHE A 69 -9.67 11.00 12.02
N ASP A 70 -10.30 10.32 11.06
CA ASP A 70 -11.64 9.75 11.20
C ASP A 70 -11.71 8.74 12.37
N PHE A 71 -10.63 7.96 12.60
CA PHE A 71 -10.54 7.03 13.74
C PHE A 71 -10.31 7.74 15.08
N ARG A 72 -9.62 8.88 15.08
CA ARG A 72 -9.36 9.68 16.28
C ARG A 72 -10.62 10.41 16.76
N ASP A 73 -11.36 11.03 15.84
CA ASP A 73 -12.61 11.74 16.16
C ASP A 73 -13.73 10.79 16.63
N HIS A 74 -13.65 9.49 16.31
CA HIS A 74 -14.57 8.47 16.83
C HIS A 74 -14.18 7.92 18.21
N LEU A 75 -12.93 8.04 18.64
CA LEU A 75 -12.47 7.59 19.96
C LEU A 75 -12.59 8.70 21.02
N ASP A 76 -12.47 9.96 20.62
CA ASP A 76 -12.59 11.12 21.53
C ASP A 76 -14.07 11.53 21.78
N GLY A 77 -15.05 10.79 21.23
CA GLY A 77 -16.48 11.12 21.26
C GLY A 77 -17.33 10.45 22.35
N ASN A 78 -16.72 9.73 23.30
CA ASN A 78 -17.44 8.98 24.34
C ASN A 78 -16.74 9.11 25.71
N GLU A 79 -16.58 10.34 26.19
CA GLU A 79 -16.32 10.63 27.61
C GLU A 79 -17.36 11.65 28.09
N SER A 80 -18.55 11.15 28.42
CA SER A 80 -19.45 11.82 29.37
C SER A 80 -20.33 10.76 30.01
N ASP A 81 -20.37 10.81 31.34
CA ASP A 81 -21.18 10.04 32.29
C ASP A 81 -20.47 8.82 32.93
N GLU A 82 -19.56 9.12 33.85
CA GLU A 82 -19.32 8.25 35.02
C GLU A 82 -20.47 8.45 36.02
N PRO A 83 -21.11 7.36 36.51
CA PRO A 83 -21.80 7.38 37.78
C PRO A 83 -20.85 6.94 38.91
N ASP A 84 -20.92 7.68 40.02
CA ASP A 84 -20.35 7.29 41.31
C ASP A 84 -20.87 5.92 41.74
N GLU A 85 -20.00 4.91 41.80
CA GLU A 85 -20.23 3.69 42.59
C GLU A 85 -19.04 3.41 43.51
N SER A 86 -19.26 3.75 44.77
CA SER A 86 -18.56 3.19 45.92
C SER A 86 -18.95 1.72 46.10
N SER A 87 -18.02 0.79 45.93
CA SER A 87 -17.99 -0.41 46.78
C SER A 87 -16.63 -1.10 46.73
N SER A 88 -16.16 -1.40 47.93
CA SER A 88 -15.15 -2.40 48.27
C SER A 88 -15.41 -3.74 47.59
N GLU A 89 -14.37 -4.42 47.12
CA GLU A 89 -14.12 -5.82 47.49
C GLU A 89 -12.75 -6.31 46.99
N ASP A 90 -12.30 -7.35 47.68
CA ASP A 90 -10.95 -7.83 47.88
C ASP A 90 -10.27 -8.54 46.69
N GLU A 91 -8.94 -8.62 46.84
CA GLU A 91 -8.01 -9.61 46.28
C GLU A 91 -8.64 -10.95 45.86
N VAL A 92 -8.35 -11.42 44.63
CA VAL A 92 -7.74 -12.75 44.39
C VAL A 92 -6.92 -12.70 43.10
N MET A 93 -5.60 -12.85 43.25
CA MET A 93 -4.68 -13.22 42.17
C MET A 93 -4.86 -14.71 41.86
N THR A 94 -5.25 -15.07 40.64
CA THR A 94 -5.13 -16.44 40.13
C THR A 94 -4.04 -16.52 39.09
N GLU A 95 -3.02 -17.30 39.46
CA GLU A 95 -1.93 -17.83 38.64
C GLU A 95 -2.48 -18.53 37.39
N ILE A 96 -1.92 -18.22 36.22
CA ILE A 96 -2.05 -19.07 35.04
C ILE A 96 -0.79 -19.93 34.98
N GLU A 97 -0.99 -21.21 35.32
CA GLU A 97 -0.04 -22.29 35.22
C GLU A 97 0.55 -22.42 33.81
N GLN A 98 1.87 -22.60 33.79
CA GLN A 98 2.63 -23.08 32.67
C GLN A 98 2.32 -24.57 32.45
N VAL A 99 1.90 -24.94 31.24
CA VAL A 99 1.87 -26.36 30.83
C VAL A 99 3.16 -26.67 30.06
N PRO A 100 3.91 -27.72 30.45
CA PRO A 100 5.19 -28.05 29.85
C PRO A 100 5.05 -28.86 28.55
N SER A 101 5.96 -28.56 27.64
CA SER A 101 6.32 -29.37 26.48
C SER A 101 6.98 -30.69 26.89
N THR A 102 6.53 -31.79 26.30
CA THR A 102 7.25 -33.03 25.89
C THR A 102 6.14 -34.06 25.59
N VAL A 103 6.13 -34.79 24.48
CA VAL A 103 6.83 -36.06 24.31
C VAL A 103 6.62 -36.55 22.86
N SER A 104 7.74 -36.97 22.27
CA SER A 104 8.02 -38.01 21.24
C SER A 104 7.21 -38.15 19.95
N ASP A 105 8.00 -38.18 18.88
CA ASP A 105 7.85 -39.04 17.71
C ASP A 105 7.40 -40.46 18.08
N ASP A 106 6.47 -41.04 17.31
CA ASP A 106 6.59 -42.41 16.81
C ASP A 106 5.56 -42.74 15.72
N GLU A 107 6.06 -43.56 14.81
CA GLU A 107 5.52 -44.18 13.61
C GLU A 107 4.02 -44.59 13.63
N MET A 108 3.36 -44.46 12.47
CA MET A 108 2.63 -45.60 11.87
C MET A 108 2.29 -45.33 10.40
N ASN A 109 3.08 -45.98 9.53
CA ASN A 109 2.65 -46.46 8.22
C ASN A 109 1.88 -47.79 8.43
N ALA A 110 0.74 -47.95 7.78
CA ALA A 110 0.17 -49.22 7.27
C ALA A 110 -1.19 -48.90 6.65
N GLU A 111 -1.33 -48.97 5.33
CA GLU A 111 -1.90 -50.13 4.63
C GLU A 111 -3.35 -50.44 5.04
N THR A 112 -4.30 -50.21 4.12
CA THR A 112 -5.53 -51.00 4.05
C THR A 112 -5.97 -51.08 2.58
N GLU A 113 -5.32 -51.98 1.85
CA GLU A 113 -5.87 -52.62 0.66
C GLU A 113 -6.48 -53.97 1.06
N MET A 114 -7.52 -54.35 0.30
CA MET A 114 -8.07 -55.70 0.13
C MET A 114 -8.86 -56.35 1.28
N LEU A 115 -10.16 -56.50 1.04
CA LEU A 115 -10.83 -57.81 1.15
C LEU A 115 -11.90 -57.95 0.06
N GLN A 116 -11.49 -58.60 -1.04
CA GLN A 116 -12.36 -59.40 -1.90
C GLN A 116 -12.51 -60.79 -1.26
N HIS A 117 -13.73 -61.20 -0.95
CA HIS A 117 -14.05 -62.64 -0.98
C HIS A 117 -15.56 -62.88 -1.16
N ASN A 118 -15.85 -63.47 -2.32
CA ASN A 118 -16.66 -64.67 -2.51
C ASN A 118 -18.00 -64.78 -1.79
N SER A 119 -19.05 -64.65 -2.59
CA SER A 119 -20.16 -65.60 -2.55
C SER A 119 -20.71 -65.75 -3.96
N ASP A 120 -20.17 -66.79 -4.62
CA ASP A 120 -20.65 -67.38 -5.86
C ASP A 120 -21.59 -68.55 -5.52
N GLU A 121 -22.47 -68.88 -6.47
CA GLU A 121 -23.43 -69.99 -6.48
C GLU A 121 -24.68 -69.93 -5.57
N MET A 122 -25.83 -69.59 -6.18
CA MET A 122 -26.89 -70.59 -6.37
C MET A 122 -27.81 -70.19 -7.53
N LEU A 123 -27.73 -71.00 -8.58
CA LEU A 123 -28.72 -71.15 -9.65
C LEU A 123 -30.14 -71.29 -9.10
N LYS A 124 -31.09 -70.57 -9.72
CA LYS A 124 -32.40 -71.12 -10.04
C LYS A 124 -33.01 -70.34 -11.20
N ASP A 125 -33.17 -71.07 -12.29
CA ASP A 125 -33.96 -70.74 -13.46
C ASP A 125 -35.29 -70.10 -13.08
N ARG A 126 -35.53 -68.91 -13.62
CA ARG A 126 -36.88 -68.37 -13.83
C ARG A 126 -36.93 -67.82 -15.23
N ASP A 127 -37.58 -68.58 -16.09
CA ASP A 127 -38.16 -68.11 -17.34
C ASP A 127 -38.96 -66.83 -17.03
N ILE A 128 -38.49 -65.70 -17.54
CA ILE A 128 -39.24 -64.45 -17.54
C ILE A 128 -39.99 -64.44 -18.87
N ASP A 129 -41.28 -64.73 -18.77
CA ASP A 129 -42.26 -64.47 -19.80
C ASP A 129 -42.12 -63.03 -20.30
N GLU A 130 -41.92 -62.88 -21.61
CA GLU A 130 -42.20 -61.64 -22.34
C GLU A 130 -43.70 -61.34 -22.20
N GLN A 131 -44.07 -60.61 -21.16
CA GLN A 131 -45.34 -59.91 -21.14
C GLN A 131 -45.21 -58.67 -22.03
N GLU A 132 -45.82 -58.78 -23.21
CA GLU A 132 -46.27 -57.62 -23.99
C GLU A 132 -47.06 -56.69 -23.05
N GLU A 133 -46.43 -55.59 -22.63
CA GLU A 133 -47.10 -54.48 -21.97
C GLU A 133 -48.13 -53.92 -22.94
N SER A 134 -49.39 -54.28 -22.70
CA SER A 134 -50.56 -53.72 -23.35
C SER A 134 -50.57 -52.19 -23.20
N GLU A 135 -50.48 -51.49 -24.33
CA GLU A 135 -50.59 -50.03 -24.49
C GLU A 135 -51.95 -49.42 -24.05
N GLU A 136 -52.84 -50.17 -23.38
CA GLU A 136 -54.25 -49.78 -23.21
C GLU A 136 -54.61 -49.02 -21.92
N ASP A 137 -53.72 -48.88 -20.93
CA ASP A 137 -54.09 -48.26 -19.62
C ASP A 137 -53.83 -46.75 -19.50
N LEU A 138 -53.49 -46.05 -20.59
CA LEU A 138 -53.34 -44.58 -20.58
C LEU A 138 -54.63 -43.79 -20.89
N ALA A 139 -55.78 -44.46 -21.04
CA ALA A 139 -56.99 -43.87 -21.62
C ALA A 139 -58.04 -43.32 -20.64
N PHE A 140 -57.79 -43.24 -19.32
CA PHE A 140 -58.78 -42.68 -18.38
C PHE A 140 -58.21 -41.57 -17.50
N LEU A 141 -58.00 -40.40 -18.09
CA LEU A 141 -57.81 -39.16 -17.35
C LEU A 141 -58.96 -38.21 -17.69
N GLU A 142 -59.93 -38.13 -16.78
CA GLU A 142 -61.04 -37.18 -16.85
C GLU A 142 -60.53 -35.73 -17.06
N PRO A 143 -61.22 -34.92 -17.89
CA PRO A 143 -60.80 -33.56 -18.20
C PRO A 143 -60.98 -32.65 -16.97
N GLU A 144 -59.88 -32.43 -16.25
CA GLU A 144 -59.76 -31.43 -15.19
C GLU A 144 -59.92 -29.99 -15.75
N PRO A 145 -60.41 -29.04 -14.94
CA PRO A 145 -60.75 -27.67 -15.37
C PRO A 145 -59.54 -26.91 -15.96
N LEU A 146 -59.84 -25.91 -16.82
CA LEU A 146 -58.87 -25.04 -17.53
C LEU A 146 -57.88 -24.34 -16.57
N GLY A 147 -56.85 -25.07 -16.15
CA GLY A 147 -55.61 -24.51 -15.62
C GLY A 147 -54.65 -24.17 -16.75
N ASP A 148 -53.60 -23.41 -16.43
CA ASP A 148 -52.44 -23.23 -17.32
C ASP A 148 -51.95 -24.60 -17.83
N GLU A 149 -51.77 -24.75 -19.14
CA GLU A 149 -51.34 -25.98 -19.83
C GLU A 149 -50.08 -26.57 -19.15
N THR A 150 -49.19 -25.71 -18.66
CA THR A 150 -47.99 -26.10 -17.92
C THR A 150 -48.34 -26.83 -16.62
N SER A 151 -49.35 -26.35 -15.88
CA SER A 151 -49.77 -26.96 -14.61
C SER A 151 -50.34 -28.37 -14.83
N GLN A 152 -51.12 -28.57 -15.89
CA GLN A 152 -51.67 -29.88 -16.24
C GLN A 152 -50.55 -30.87 -16.60
N ARG A 153 -49.54 -30.44 -17.38
CA ARG A 153 -48.37 -31.25 -17.71
C ARG A 153 -47.57 -31.65 -16.46
N VAL A 154 -47.34 -30.71 -15.54
CA VAL A 154 -46.64 -30.98 -14.27
C VAL A 154 -47.41 -32.01 -13.43
N ARG A 155 -48.74 -31.90 -13.31
CA ARG A 155 -49.57 -32.90 -12.59
C ARG A 155 -49.51 -34.28 -13.23
N ARG A 156 -49.46 -34.37 -14.57
CA ARG A 156 -49.31 -35.66 -15.27
C ARG A 156 -47.96 -36.31 -14.96
N VAL A 157 -46.87 -35.53 -14.96
CA VAL A 157 -45.53 -36.01 -14.60
C VAL A 157 -45.51 -36.51 -13.16
N LEU A 158 -46.07 -35.76 -12.20
CA LEU A 158 -46.11 -36.16 -10.79
C LEU A 158 -46.86 -37.49 -10.58
N ARG A 159 -48.00 -37.69 -11.27
CA ARG A 159 -48.73 -38.97 -11.22
C ARG A 159 -47.94 -40.14 -11.80
N CYS A 160 -47.21 -39.90 -12.89
CA CYS A 160 -46.31 -40.90 -13.48
C CYS A 160 -45.19 -41.26 -12.49
N MET A 161 -44.60 -40.27 -11.81
CA MET A 161 -43.58 -40.50 -10.79
C MET A 161 -44.13 -41.32 -9.60
N ASP A 162 -45.34 -41.00 -9.12
CA ASP A 162 -45.98 -41.77 -8.04
C ASP A 162 -46.29 -43.22 -8.46
N HIS A 163 -46.66 -43.45 -9.73
CA HIS A 163 -46.88 -44.80 -10.26
C HIS A 163 -45.59 -45.62 -10.36
N VAL A 164 -44.48 -44.99 -10.76
CA VAL A 164 -43.15 -45.61 -10.82
C VAL A 164 -42.51 -45.75 -9.42
N GLY A 165 -43.11 -45.16 -8.38
CA GLY A 165 -42.60 -45.22 -7.01
C GLY A 165 -41.38 -44.33 -6.75
N ILE A 166 -41.16 -43.28 -7.55
CA ILE A 166 -40.05 -42.33 -7.39
C ILE A 166 -40.55 -40.98 -6.88
N LYS A 167 -39.91 -40.40 -5.85
CA LYS A 167 -40.26 -39.04 -5.39
C LYS A 167 -39.46 -37.99 -6.14
N VAL A 168 -39.92 -36.73 -6.06
CA VAL A 168 -39.25 -35.60 -6.72
C VAL A 168 -37.80 -35.44 -6.26
N VAL A 169 -37.52 -35.72 -4.98
CA VAL A 169 -36.16 -35.69 -4.43
C VAL A 169 -35.29 -36.76 -5.08
N ASP A 170 -35.76 -38.01 -5.15
CA ASP A 170 -35.03 -39.13 -5.76
C ASP A 170 -34.79 -38.91 -7.26
N PHE A 171 -35.77 -38.33 -7.96
CA PHE A 171 -35.63 -37.98 -9.36
C PHE A 171 -34.58 -36.88 -9.57
N LEU A 172 -34.61 -35.83 -8.75
CA LEU A 172 -33.63 -34.74 -8.83
C LEU A 172 -32.22 -35.23 -8.45
N ASP A 173 -32.09 -36.10 -7.47
CA ASP A 173 -30.83 -36.74 -7.09
C ASP A 173 -30.30 -37.64 -8.22
N GLY A 174 -31.14 -38.54 -8.74
CA GLY A 174 -30.81 -39.40 -9.88
C GLY A 174 -30.39 -38.59 -11.12
N LEU A 175 -31.08 -37.48 -11.41
CA LEU A 175 -30.72 -36.54 -12.48
C LEU A 175 -29.40 -35.83 -12.17
N SER A 176 -29.11 -35.53 -10.90
CA SER A 176 -27.93 -34.77 -10.42
C SER A 176 -26.76 -35.67 -10.00
N TRP A 177 -26.42 -36.67 -10.82
CA TRP A 177 -25.29 -37.60 -10.61
C TRP A 177 -25.47 -38.65 -9.50
N GLY A 178 -26.69 -38.90 -9.02
CA GLY A 178 -26.97 -39.82 -7.90
C GLY A 178 -26.29 -41.20 -8.00
N THR A 179 -26.50 -41.96 -9.08
CA THR A 179 -25.87 -43.30 -9.24
C THR A 179 -25.01 -43.40 -10.50
N GLN A 180 -24.14 -44.41 -10.54
CA GLN A 180 -23.33 -44.70 -11.73
C GLN A 180 -24.21 -44.97 -12.96
N ALA A 181 -25.33 -45.68 -12.79
CA ALA A 181 -26.27 -45.98 -13.88
C ALA A 181 -26.90 -44.71 -14.47
N THR A 182 -27.31 -43.75 -13.63
CA THR A 182 -27.87 -42.48 -14.11
C THR A 182 -26.82 -41.59 -14.76
N THR A 183 -25.55 -41.72 -14.34
CA THR A 183 -24.43 -40.98 -14.93
C THR A 183 -24.06 -41.50 -16.32
N VAL A 184 -24.20 -42.80 -16.61
CA VAL A 184 -23.85 -43.39 -17.92
C VAL A 184 -24.95 -43.21 -18.96
N SER A 185 -26.22 -43.08 -18.56
CA SER A 185 -27.35 -42.94 -19.49
C SER A 185 -27.27 -41.68 -20.37
N PRO A 186 -27.16 -41.81 -21.71
CA PRO A 186 -27.02 -40.64 -22.60
C PRO A 186 -28.24 -39.69 -22.55
N LYS A 187 -29.43 -40.26 -22.34
CA LYS A 187 -30.67 -39.47 -22.21
C LYS A 187 -30.64 -38.60 -20.95
N ILE A 188 -30.26 -39.17 -19.81
CA ILE A 188 -30.16 -38.44 -18.54
C ILE A 188 -29.07 -37.37 -18.62
N GLN A 189 -27.91 -37.69 -19.20
CA GLN A 189 -26.84 -36.71 -19.43
C GLN A 189 -27.33 -35.51 -20.27
N ARG A 190 -28.07 -35.78 -21.35
CA ARG A 190 -28.62 -34.73 -22.22
C ARG A 190 -29.59 -33.83 -21.47
N GLU A 191 -30.57 -34.41 -20.76
CA GLU A 191 -31.55 -33.63 -19.98
C GLU A 191 -30.89 -32.85 -18.83
N ARG A 192 -29.92 -33.46 -18.13
CA ARG A 192 -29.11 -32.76 -17.12
C ARG A 192 -28.38 -31.56 -17.74
N THR A 193 -27.74 -31.73 -18.89
CA THR A 193 -27.03 -30.66 -19.58
C THR A 193 -27.99 -29.54 -20.01
N LEU A 194 -29.16 -29.91 -20.52
CA LEU A 194 -30.23 -28.96 -20.85
C LEU A 194 -30.71 -28.19 -19.62
N LEU A 195 -30.88 -28.87 -18.47
CA LEU A 195 -31.27 -28.22 -17.22
C LEU A 195 -30.21 -27.22 -16.72
N LEU A 196 -28.94 -27.65 -16.64
CA LEU A 196 -27.85 -26.86 -16.06
C LEU A 196 -27.40 -25.69 -16.93
N SER A 197 -27.58 -25.78 -18.25
CA SER A 197 -27.34 -24.67 -19.18
C SER A 197 -28.53 -23.73 -19.34
N ASN A 198 -29.71 -24.08 -18.79
CA ASN A 198 -30.90 -23.26 -18.95
C ASN A 198 -30.85 -22.04 -18.01
N PRO A 199 -30.97 -20.79 -18.51
CA PRO A 199 -30.99 -19.60 -17.65
C PRO A 199 -32.17 -19.59 -16.68
N ARG A 200 -33.24 -20.37 -16.94
CA ARG A 200 -34.36 -20.53 -16.01
C ARG A 200 -33.96 -21.23 -14.71
N LEU A 201 -32.87 -21.99 -14.67
CA LEU A 201 -32.41 -22.65 -13.46
C LEU A 201 -32.10 -21.64 -12.35
N GLN A 202 -31.48 -20.50 -12.68
CA GLN A 202 -31.24 -19.43 -11.72
C GLN A 202 -32.56 -18.90 -11.12
N ASN A 203 -33.57 -18.67 -11.94
CA ASN A 203 -34.90 -18.25 -11.49
C ASN A 203 -35.62 -19.33 -10.67
N ILE A 204 -35.37 -20.61 -10.93
CA ILE A 204 -35.88 -21.72 -10.13
C ILE A 204 -35.24 -21.70 -8.74
N ILE A 205 -33.91 -21.65 -8.67
CA ILE A 205 -33.17 -21.58 -7.39
C ILE A 205 -33.56 -20.34 -6.59
N GLN A 206 -33.68 -19.17 -7.24
CA GLN A 206 -34.14 -17.95 -6.57
C GLN A 206 -35.56 -18.07 -6.02
N ARG A 207 -36.47 -18.72 -6.75
CA ARG A 207 -37.84 -18.98 -6.26
C ARG A 207 -37.86 -20.02 -5.15
N TRP A 208 -36.99 -21.02 -5.17
CA TRP A 208 -36.82 -21.95 -4.05
C TRP A 208 -36.30 -21.24 -2.80
N ALA A 209 -35.34 -20.31 -2.97
CA ALA A 209 -34.79 -19.53 -1.88
C ALA A 209 -35.74 -18.44 -1.36
N LYS A 210 -36.58 -17.88 -2.25
CA LYS A 210 -37.54 -16.83 -1.93
C LYS A 210 -38.83 -17.05 -2.73
N PRO A 211 -39.75 -17.90 -2.22
CA PRO A 211 -40.99 -18.21 -2.92
C PRO A 211 -41.80 -16.95 -3.26
N PRO A 212 -42.42 -16.89 -4.45
CA PRO A 212 -43.26 -15.76 -4.82
C PRO A 212 -44.41 -15.62 -3.81
N ARG A 213 -44.74 -14.36 -3.47
CA ARG A 213 -45.85 -14.04 -2.58
C ARG A 213 -46.93 -13.36 -3.41
N SER A 214 -48.18 -13.82 -3.29
CA SER A 214 -49.31 -13.07 -3.86
C SER A 214 -49.37 -11.69 -3.20
N LEU A 215 -49.54 -10.64 -4.01
CA LEU A 215 -49.67 -9.26 -3.54
C LEU A 215 -50.81 -9.08 -2.53
N THR A 216 -51.84 -9.93 -2.62
CA THR A 216 -53.03 -9.89 -1.76
C THR A 216 -52.91 -10.72 -0.47
N SER A 217 -51.89 -11.56 -0.34
CA SER A 217 -51.78 -12.46 0.80
C SER A 217 -51.01 -11.81 1.96
N HIS A 218 -51.67 -11.67 3.10
CA HIS A 218 -51.05 -11.24 4.36
C HIS A 218 -50.33 -12.37 5.11
N LYS A 219 -50.44 -13.63 4.65
CA LYS A 219 -49.80 -14.78 5.30
C LYS A 219 -48.27 -14.69 5.24
N LYS A 220 -47.60 -15.25 6.25
CA LYS A 220 -46.14 -15.42 6.28
C LYS A 220 -45.71 -16.14 5.00
N ARG A 221 -44.69 -15.60 4.30
CA ARG A 221 -44.13 -16.23 3.11
C ARG A 221 -43.62 -17.64 3.51
N PRO A 222 -43.92 -18.70 2.73
CA PRO A 222 -43.34 -20.01 3.00
C PRO A 222 -41.81 -19.91 2.94
N GLU A 223 -41.14 -20.61 3.84
CA GLU A 223 -39.68 -20.60 3.94
C GLU A 223 -39.02 -21.19 2.68
N GLY A 224 -39.70 -22.12 2.02
CA GLY A 224 -39.15 -22.81 0.86
C GLY A 224 -37.85 -23.53 1.22
N ALA A 225 -36.87 -23.49 0.32
CA ALA A 225 -35.52 -24.00 0.56
C ALA A 225 -34.53 -22.87 0.96
N SER A 226 -35.03 -21.74 1.48
CA SER A 226 -34.20 -20.57 1.80
C SER A 226 -33.02 -20.91 2.69
N THR A 227 -33.28 -21.64 3.79
CA THR A 227 -32.26 -22.02 4.77
C THR A 227 -31.18 -22.90 4.16
N ILE A 228 -31.56 -23.93 3.41
CA ILE A 228 -30.61 -24.85 2.75
C ILE A 228 -29.78 -24.12 1.69
N ILE A 229 -30.43 -23.31 0.84
CA ILE A 229 -29.75 -22.58 -0.25
C ILE A 229 -28.80 -21.53 0.32
N ASN A 230 -29.19 -20.79 1.37
CA ASN A 230 -28.32 -19.81 1.99
C ASN A 230 -27.11 -20.47 2.65
N THR A 231 -27.30 -21.55 3.41
CA THR A 231 -26.19 -22.30 4.02
C THR A 231 -25.23 -22.84 2.96
N PHE A 232 -25.75 -23.43 1.88
CA PHE A 232 -24.93 -23.89 0.76
C PHE A 232 -24.17 -22.74 0.09
N ALA A 233 -24.84 -21.63 -0.23
CA ALA A 233 -24.23 -20.48 -0.88
C ALA A 233 -23.14 -19.85 0.00
N THR A 234 -23.38 -19.69 1.30
CA THR A 234 -22.39 -19.19 2.26
C THR A 234 -21.17 -20.11 2.34
N SER A 235 -21.38 -21.43 2.44
CA SER A 235 -20.30 -22.43 2.45
C SER A 235 -19.46 -22.38 1.17
N HIS A 236 -20.13 -22.25 0.02
CA HIS A 236 -19.47 -22.14 -1.28
C HIS A 236 -18.65 -20.84 -1.39
N VAL A 237 -19.21 -19.70 -1.01
CA VAL A 237 -18.51 -18.40 -1.00
C VAL A 237 -17.31 -18.42 -0.06
N HIS A 238 -17.46 -19.02 1.13
CA HIS A 238 -16.35 -19.18 2.07
C HIS A 238 -15.20 -20.00 1.47
N THR A 239 -15.52 -21.14 0.85
CA THR A 239 -14.53 -22.01 0.21
C THR A 239 -13.84 -21.31 -0.98
N ALA A 240 -14.62 -20.61 -1.82
CA ALA A 240 -14.09 -19.84 -2.93
C ALA A 240 -13.15 -18.72 -2.46
N ALA A 241 -13.59 -17.91 -1.49
CA ALA A 241 -12.78 -16.83 -0.93
C ALA A 241 -11.51 -17.36 -0.23
N SER A 242 -11.60 -18.48 0.50
CA SER A 242 -10.45 -19.12 1.13
C SER A 242 -9.43 -19.60 0.11
N ASN A 243 -9.87 -20.26 -0.96
CA ASN A 243 -9.01 -20.74 -2.05
C ASN A 243 -8.36 -19.57 -2.81
N GLU A 244 -9.11 -18.51 -3.06
CA GLU A 244 -8.61 -17.29 -3.71
C GLU A 244 -7.55 -16.57 -2.85
N LEU A 245 -7.74 -16.50 -1.53
CA LEU A 245 -6.72 -15.97 -0.61
C LEU A 245 -5.43 -16.80 -0.62
N GLU A 246 -5.52 -18.13 -0.76
CA GLU A 246 -4.33 -18.98 -0.90
C GLU A 246 -3.60 -18.75 -2.23
N LYS A 247 -4.32 -18.56 -3.33
CA LYS A 247 -3.71 -18.17 -4.62
C LYS A 247 -2.96 -16.84 -4.52
N LEU A 248 -3.49 -15.90 -3.73
CA LEU A 248 -2.89 -14.61 -3.46
C LEU A 248 -1.64 -14.66 -2.57
N ALA A 249 -1.44 -15.74 -1.82
CA ALA A 249 -0.34 -15.87 -0.87
C ALA A 249 1.02 -15.51 -1.49
N SER A 250 1.27 -15.99 -2.71
CA SER A 250 2.52 -15.72 -3.45
C SER A 250 2.80 -14.24 -3.70
N SER A 251 1.78 -13.42 -3.96
CA SER A 251 1.92 -11.99 -4.24
C SER A 251 2.11 -11.17 -2.96
N LEU A 252 1.56 -11.64 -1.84
CA LEU A 252 1.61 -10.99 -0.53
C LEU A 252 2.75 -11.48 0.36
N LEU A 253 3.43 -12.56 -0.03
CA LEU A 253 4.57 -13.11 0.68
C LEU A 253 5.71 -12.09 0.68
N SER A 254 6.24 -11.80 1.87
CA SER A 254 7.50 -11.06 1.98
C SER A 254 8.66 -12.04 1.93
N PRO A 255 9.76 -11.73 1.21
CA PRO A 255 10.96 -12.56 1.21
C PRO A 255 11.46 -12.80 2.64
N THR A 256 11.75 -14.05 2.99
CA THR A 256 12.23 -14.45 4.32
C THR A 256 13.73 -14.22 4.53
N SER A 257 14.53 -14.33 3.46
CA SER A 257 16.00 -14.18 3.55
C SER A 257 16.47 -12.74 3.68
N HIS A 258 15.76 -11.80 3.04
CA HIS A 258 16.02 -10.37 3.09
C HIS A 258 14.73 -9.65 3.44
N ASP A 259 14.39 -9.75 4.72
CA ASP A 259 13.11 -9.37 5.30
C ASP A 259 12.64 -7.96 4.90
N ILE A 260 13.58 -7.07 4.58
CA ILE A 260 13.35 -5.73 4.04
C ILE A 260 14.45 -5.39 3.03
N SER A 261 14.07 -5.28 1.76
CA SER A 261 14.89 -4.63 0.75
C SER A 261 14.22 -3.33 0.29
N GLU A 262 15.01 -2.36 -0.14
CA GLU A 262 14.52 -1.11 -0.74
C GLU A 262 13.58 -1.42 -1.92
N GLN A 263 13.98 -2.35 -2.80
CA GLN A 263 13.17 -2.76 -3.94
C GLN A 263 11.82 -3.37 -3.53
N THR A 264 11.80 -4.18 -2.46
CA THR A 264 10.55 -4.77 -1.95
C THR A 264 9.62 -3.70 -1.38
N LEU A 265 10.13 -2.77 -0.57
CA LEU A 265 9.33 -1.70 0.00
C LEU A 265 8.78 -0.76 -1.09
N LEU A 266 9.64 -0.29 -1.99
CA LEU A 266 9.27 0.63 -3.07
C LEU A 266 8.37 -0.02 -4.12
N GLY A 267 8.56 -1.31 -4.39
CA GLY A 267 7.72 -2.07 -5.30
C GLY A 267 6.36 -2.47 -4.71
N THR A 268 6.13 -2.24 -3.41
CA THR A 268 4.84 -2.53 -2.78
C THR A 268 3.94 -1.32 -2.87
N THR A 269 2.92 -1.37 -3.73
CA THR A 269 1.92 -0.31 -3.87
C THR A 269 0.51 -0.87 -3.72
N PHE A 270 -0.45 -0.03 -3.33
CA PHE A 270 -1.86 -0.41 -3.28
C PHE A 270 -2.36 -0.90 -4.63
N SER A 271 -1.99 -0.21 -5.72
CA SER A 271 -2.38 -0.60 -7.08
C SER A 271 -1.78 -1.93 -7.53
N TYR A 272 -0.53 -2.24 -7.13
CA TYR A 272 0.07 -3.54 -7.40
C TYR A 272 -0.67 -4.66 -6.65
N ILE A 273 -0.96 -4.49 -5.36
CA ILE A 273 -1.71 -5.51 -4.62
C ILE A 273 -3.15 -5.62 -5.13
N GLY A 274 -3.78 -4.49 -5.47
CA GLY A 274 -5.12 -4.42 -6.02
C GLY A 274 -5.25 -5.16 -7.34
N SER A 275 -4.32 -4.97 -8.27
CA SER A 275 -4.32 -5.70 -9.54
C SER A 275 -4.12 -7.21 -9.34
N GLN A 276 -3.22 -7.59 -8.44
CA GLN A 276 -3.01 -9.00 -8.08
C GLN A 276 -4.26 -9.63 -7.43
N ALA A 277 -4.99 -8.88 -6.60
CA ALA A 277 -6.25 -9.30 -5.99
C ALA A 277 -7.36 -9.48 -7.02
N GLN A 278 -7.51 -8.55 -7.96
CA GLN A 278 -8.48 -8.67 -9.05
C GLN A 278 -8.19 -9.88 -9.95
N GLU A 279 -6.92 -10.15 -10.23
CA GLU A 279 -6.51 -11.25 -11.09
C GLU A 279 -6.66 -12.62 -10.40
N LYS A 280 -6.16 -12.77 -9.17
CA LYS A 280 -6.07 -14.07 -8.48
C LYS A 280 -7.24 -14.37 -7.54
N ALA A 281 -7.97 -13.34 -7.11
CA ALA A 281 -9.08 -13.41 -6.18
C ALA A 281 -10.30 -12.58 -6.64
N PRO A 282 -10.81 -12.78 -7.87
CA PRO A 282 -11.87 -11.95 -8.44
C PRO A 282 -13.18 -12.05 -7.66
N SER A 283 -13.53 -13.21 -7.10
CA SER A 283 -14.80 -13.40 -6.38
C SER A 283 -14.78 -12.65 -5.05
N LEU A 284 -13.69 -12.80 -4.29
CA LEU A 284 -13.46 -12.06 -3.04
C LEU A 284 -13.39 -10.55 -3.30
N TRP A 285 -12.67 -10.14 -4.35
CA TRP A 285 -12.59 -8.73 -4.75
C TRP A 285 -13.98 -8.15 -5.02
N ASN A 286 -14.77 -8.81 -5.88
CA ASN A 286 -16.11 -8.35 -6.24
C ASN A 286 -17.07 -8.35 -5.04
N LEU A 287 -16.95 -9.34 -4.14
CA LEU A 287 -17.71 -9.37 -2.90
C LEU A 287 -17.40 -8.14 -2.03
N LEU A 288 -16.12 -7.87 -1.75
CA LEU A 288 -15.70 -6.72 -0.96
C LEU A 288 -16.04 -5.39 -1.64
N GLN A 289 -15.93 -5.32 -2.97
CA GLN A 289 -16.33 -4.15 -3.75
C GLN A 289 -17.82 -3.88 -3.64
N THR A 290 -18.65 -4.93 -3.70
CA THR A 290 -20.10 -4.81 -3.54
C THR A 290 -20.46 -4.35 -2.14
N LEU A 291 -19.77 -4.87 -1.11
CA LEU A 291 -19.98 -4.48 0.30
C LEU A 291 -19.50 -3.06 0.60
N ALA A 292 -18.44 -2.59 -0.07
CA ALA A 292 -17.92 -1.24 0.10
C ALA A 292 -18.75 -0.17 -0.64
N CYS A 293 -19.54 -0.57 -1.64
CA CYS A 293 -20.40 0.35 -2.39
C CYS A 293 -21.78 0.48 -1.75
N HIS A 294 -22.32 1.70 -1.74
CA HIS A 294 -23.71 1.91 -1.38
C HIS A 294 -24.63 1.28 -2.45
N PRO A 295 -25.72 0.58 -2.08
CA PRO A 295 -26.59 -0.12 -3.03
C PRO A 295 -27.16 0.76 -4.16
N THR A 296 -27.29 2.07 -3.92
CA THR A 296 -27.84 3.03 -4.89
C THR A 296 -26.81 3.64 -5.84
N LYS A 297 -25.51 3.40 -5.63
CA LYS A 297 -24.43 3.99 -6.43
C LYS A 297 -23.60 2.87 -7.07
N PRO A 298 -23.83 2.53 -8.35
CA PRO A 298 -23.03 1.51 -9.01
C PRO A 298 -21.56 1.96 -9.12
N VAL A 299 -20.64 1.00 -9.09
CA VAL A 299 -19.17 1.25 -9.13
C VAL A 299 -18.77 2.15 -10.30
N HIS A 300 -19.40 1.99 -11.46
CA HIS A 300 -19.13 2.79 -12.66
C HIS A 300 -19.52 4.27 -12.53
N SER A 301 -20.39 4.61 -11.58
CA SER A 301 -20.79 6.00 -11.31
C SER A 301 -19.87 6.73 -10.31
N LEU A 302 -18.92 6.01 -9.70
CA LEU A 302 -17.98 6.60 -8.74
C LEU A 302 -16.94 7.44 -9.46
N SER A 303 -16.63 8.60 -8.86
CA SER A 303 -15.45 9.39 -9.25
C SER A 303 -14.17 8.57 -9.10
N ASP A 304 -13.13 8.89 -9.88
CA ASP A 304 -11.85 8.19 -9.80
C ASP A 304 -11.21 8.27 -8.41
N HIS A 305 -11.41 9.38 -7.68
CA HIS A 305 -10.95 9.52 -6.30
C HIS A 305 -11.68 8.56 -5.35
N SER A 306 -13.01 8.47 -5.46
CA SER A 306 -13.81 7.52 -4.67
C SER A 306 -13.43 6.07 -4.96
N ARG A 307 -13.19 5.74 -6.24
CA ARG A 307 -12.73 4.41 -6.66
C ARG A 307 -11.37 4.06 -6.06
N SER A 308 -10.41 5.00 -6.11
CA SER A 308 -9.08 4.83 -5.50
C SER A 308 -9.13 4.66 -3.97
N ARG A 309 -10.04 5.36 -3.27
CA ARG A 309 -10.25 5.18 -1.82
C ARG A 309 -10.82 3.79 -1.53
N MET A 310 -11.82 3.36 -2.28
CA MET A 310 -12.43 2.02 -2.15
C MET A 310 -11.40 0.90 -2.39
N GLU A 311 -10.61 1.00 -3.46
CA GLU A 311 -9.53 0.05 -3.76
C GLU A 311 -8.55 -0.08 -2.59
N ARG A 312 -8.16 1.04 -1.98
CA ARG A 312 -7.27 1.03 -0.80
C ARG A 312 -7.89 0.33 0.41
N VAL A 313 -9.19 0.53 0.65
CA VAL A 313 -9.91 -0.18 1.73
C VAL A 313 -9.93 -1.69 1.46
N ILE A 314 -10.31 -2.11 0.24
CA ILE A 314 -10.38 -3.53 -0.14
C ILE A 314 -9.00 -4.20 0.00
N VAL A 315 -7.95 -3.56 -0.54
CA VAL A 315 -6.57 -4.06 -0.45
C VAL A 315 -6.13 -4.19 1.01
N THR A 316 -6.50 -3.25 1.86
CA THR A 316 -6.19 -3.30 3.30
C THR A 316 -6.88 -4.49 3.97
N ILE A 317 -8.18 -4.70 3.71
CA ILE A 317 -8.94 -5.85 4.24
C ILE A 317 -8.32 -7.17 3.79
N ILE A 318 -8.03 -7.33 2.49
CA ILE A 318 -7.41 -8.55 1.94
C ILE A 318 -6.03 -8.79 2.58
N SER A 319 -5.25 -7.73 2.80
CA SER A 319 -3.94 -7.84 3.44
C SER A 319 -4.04 -8.21 4.91
N ILE A 320 -5.04 -7.72 5.64
CA ILE A 320 -5.32 -8.13 7.03
C ILE A 320 -5.69 -9.62 7.08
N LEU A 321 -6.64 -10.04 6.25
CA LEU A 321 -7.08 -11.44 6.19
C LEU A 321 -5.92 -12.38 5.82
N SER A 322 -5.10 -11.99 4.85
CA SER A 322 -3.92 -12.77 4.44
C SER A 322 -2.87 -12.85 5.55
N TYR A 323 -2.60 -11.73 6.24
CA TYR A 323 -1.65 -11.69 7.34
C TYR A 323 -2.12 -12.53 8.55
N GLN A 324 -3.42 -12.54 8.83
CA GLN A 324 -4.00 -13.39 9.88
C GLN A 324 -3.84 -14.89 9.58
N ARG A 325 -3.87 -15.29 8.31
CA ARG A 325 -3.61 -16.68 7.91
C ARG A 325 -2.14 -17.07 7.97
N SER A 326 -1.25 -16.11 7.72
CA SER A 326 0.20 -16.36 7.82
C SER A 326 0.96 -15.06 8.02
N HIS A 327 1.77 -15.01 9.08
CA HIS A 327 2.60 -13.85 9.39
C HIS A 327 3.63 -13.51 8.31
N SER A 328 3.93 -14.42 7.38
CA SER A 328 4.82 -14.16 6.23
C SER A 328 4.14 -13.39 5.10
N ARG A 329 2.79 -13.35 5.06
CA ARG A 329 1.96 -12.62 4.08
C ARG A 329 1.73 -11.17 4.51
N CYS A 330 2.81 -10.50 4.93
CA CYS A 330 2.77 -9.22 5.63
C CYS A 330 3.31 -8.05 4.80
N ARG A 331 3.34 -8.17 3.47
CA ARG A 331 4.01 -7.19 2.60
C ARG A 331 3.48 -5.76 2.78
N LEU A 332 2.16 -5.59 2.87
CA LEU A 332 1.55 -4.29 3.16
C LEU A 332 1.85 -3.85 4.60
N GLN A 333 1.72 -4.73 5.58
CA GLN A 333 1.98 -4.43 6.99
C GLN A 333 3.42 -3.95 7.21
N LYS A 334 4.41 -4.58 6.57
CA LYS A 334 5.82 -4.15 6.61
C LYS A 334 5.98 -2.72 6.08
N LEU A 335 5.40 -2.41 4.92
CA LEU A 335 5.42 -1.07 4.34
C LEU A 335 4.79 -0.04 5.30
N MET A 336 3.57 -0.32 5.77
CA MET A 336 2.83 0.56 6.67
C MET A 336 3.58 0.82 7.96
N SER A 337 4.23 -0.21 8.51
CA SER A 337 5.01 -0.08 9.75
C SER A 337 6.18 0.87 9.61
N ILE A 338 6.95 0.74 8.52
CA ILE A 338 8.08 1.64 8.25
C ILE A 338 7.57 3.07 8.04
N CYS A 339 6.53 3.26 7.23
CA CYS A 339 5.92 4.57 7.00
C CYS A 339 5.46 5.23 8.32
N LEU A 340 4.73 4.49 9.16
CA LEU A 340 4.18 5.00 10.41
C LEU A 340 5.24 5.27 11.47
N LYS A 341 6.33 4.49 11.49
CA LYS A 341 7.47 4.76 12.37
C LYS A 341 8.08 6.12 12.06
N PHE A 342 8.27 6.44 10.78
CA PHE A 342 8.77 7.75 10.36
C PHE A 342 7.74 8.88 10.50
N LYS A 343 6.46 8.56 10.62
CA LYS A 343 5.41 9.52 11.03
C LYS A 343 5.35 9.76 12.53
N GLY A 344 6.19 9.08 13.32
CA GLY A 344 6.28 9.30 14.76
C GLY A 344 5.21 8.60 15.59
N ILE A 345 4.61 7.52 15.09
CA ILE A 345 3.69 6.71 15.90
C ILE A 345 4.42 6.14 17.12
N SER A 346 3.79 6.29 18.29
CA SER A 346 4.30 5.79 19.57
C SER A 346 4.29 4.25 19.62
N ALA A 347 5.06 3.66 20.54
CA ALA A 347 5.05 2.20 20.72
C ALA A 347 3.63 1.67 21.01
N LYS A 348 2.87 2.35 21.88
CA LYS A 348 1.46 2.00 22.17
C LYS A 348 0.56 2.08 20.92
N GLY A 349 0.75 3.10 20.08
CA GLY A 349 0.02 3.20 18.82
C GLY A 349 0.34 2.04 17.87
N PHE A 350 1.60 1.60 17.84
CA PHE A 350 1.98 0.38 17.14
C PHE A 350 1.34 -0.88 17.73
N ASP A 351 1.22 -0.99 19.05
CA ASP A 351 0.61 -2.15 19.70
C ASP A 351 -0.88 -2.27 19.29
N ILE A 352 -1.62 -1.15 19.27
CA ILE A 352 -3.01 -1.10 18.79
C ILE A 352 -3.09 -1.47 17.31
N LEU A 353 -2.28 -0.83 16.45
CA LEU A 353 -2.31 -1.10 15.00
C LEU A 353 -1.86 -2.52 14.65
N HIS A 354 -0.95 -3.09 15.44
CA HIS A 354 -0.50 -4.46 15.30
C HIS A 354 -1.58 -5.46 15.74
N ALA A 355 -2.31 -5.17 16.82
CA ALA A 355 -3.49 -5.93 17.24
C ALA A 355 -4.58 -5.92 16.15
N LEU A 356 -4.76 -4.78 15.47
CA LEU A 356 -5.64 -4.64 14.30
C LEU A 356 -5.07 -5.22 13.00
N ARG A 357 -3.88 -5.85 13.04
CA ARG A 357 -3.22 -6.47 11.88
C ARG A 357 -2.89 -5.50 10.73
N LEU A 358 -2.83 -4.20 11.01
CA LEU A 358 -2.48 -3.15 10.06
C LEU A 358 -0.96 -2.95 9.95
N THR A 359 -0.23 -3.22 11.03
CA THR A 359 1.22 -3.09 11.10
C THR A 359 1.88 -4.34 11.69
N MET A 360 3.18 -4.42 11.49
CA MET A 360 4.09 -5.24 12.28
C MET A 360 4.25 -4.63 13.67
N SER A 361 4.82 -5.40 14.61
CA SER A 361 5.06 -4.94 15.96
C SER A 361 6.07 -3.78 16.01
N HIS A 362 6.02 -2.97 17.08
CA HIS A 362 6.98 -1.87 17.28
C HIS A 362 8.44 -2.38 17.32
N LYS A 363 8.67 -3.52 17.99
CA LYS A 363 9.98 -4.17 18.07
C LYS A 363 10.50 -4.58 16.69
N TRP A 364 9.67 -5.26 15.89
CA TRP A 364 10.04 -5.63 14.53
C TRP A 364 10.39 -4.39 13.70
N THR A 365 9.58 -3.34 13.81
CA THR A 365 9.74 -2.10 13.06
C THR A 365 11.03 -1.36 13.42
N THR A 366 11.36 -1.27 14.70
CA THR A 366 12.59 -0.59 15.16
C THR A 366 13.84 -1.35 14.72
N ASN A 367 13.88 -2.67 14.94
CA ASN A 367 14.99 -3.51 14.48
C ASN A 367 15.16 -3.46 12.96
N SER A 368 14.04 -3.33 12.25
CA SER A 368 14.00 -3.22 10.80
C SER A 368 14.58 -1.90 10.29
N VAL A 369 14.20 -0.77 10.89
CA VAL A 369 14.81 0.53 10.58
C VAL A 369 16.31 0.52 10.87
N GLU A 370 16.73 -0.08 11.99
CA GLU A 370 18.15 -0.22 12.33
C GLU A 370 18.91 -1.05 11.28
N ARG A 371 18.35 -2.18 10.83
CA ARG A 371 18.94 -2.99 9.76
C ARG A 371 19.07 -2.22 8.45
N ILE A 372 18.03 -1.47 8.06
CA ILE A 372 18.07 -0.61 6.86
C ILE A 372 19.18 0.43 7.00
N SER A 373 19.25 1.11 8.15
CA SER A 373 20.29 2.11 8.44
C SER A 373 21.69 1.52 8.32
N LYS A 374 21.96 0.37 8.96
CA LYS A 374 23.25 -0.34 8.86
C LYS A 374 23.58 -0.75 7.42
N SER A 375 22.60 -1.24 6.66
CA SER A 375 22.80 -1.59 5.24
C SER A 375 23.15 -0.35 4.41
N CYS A 376 22.46 0.76 4.60
CA CYS A 376 22.77 2.01 3.91
C CYS A 376 24.17 2.53 4.27
N MET A 377 24.59 2.42 5.52
CA MET A 377 25.93 2.81 5.95
C MET A 377 27.02 1.91 5.35
N ALA A 378 26.80 0.60 5.27
CA ALA A 378 27.70 -0.30 4.57
C ALA A 378 27.86 0.08 3.09
N ASP A 379 26.77 0.50 2.44
CA ASP A 379 26.81 1.01 1.06
C ASP A 379 27.58 2.33 0.92
N VAL A 380 27.46 3.25 1.88
CA VAL A 380 28.28 4.48 1.92
C VAL A 380 29.75 4.13 1.98
N VAL A 381 30.13 3.26 2.92
CA VAL A 381 31.53 2.84 3.12
C VAL A 381 32.09 2.22 1.85
N LYS A 382 31.32 1.40 1.15
CA LYS A 382 31.74 0.81 -0.14
C LYS A 382 31.88 1.85 -1.24
N LYS A 383 30.98 2.84 -1.30
CA LYS A 383 30.91 3.80 -2.42
C LYS A 383 31.87 4.98 -2.27
N LYS A 384 32.15 5.43 -1.05
CA LYS A 384 33.02 6.61 -0.79
C LYS A 384 34.46 6.42 -1.28
N ASP A 385 34.93 5.17 -1.34
CA ASP A 385 36.29 4.84 -1.79
C ASP A 385 36.38 4.76 -3.33
N VAL A 386 35.23 4.68 -4.02
CA VAL A 386 35.15 4.53 -5.48
C VAL A 386 34.74 5.82 -6.17
N TYR A 387 33.91 6.64 -5.51
CA TYR A 387 33.32 7.83 -6.09
C TYR A 387 33.59 9.08 -5.26
N PRO A 388 33.69 10.26 -5.89
CA PRO A 388 33.71 11.52 -5.16
C PRO A 388 32.47 11.66 -4.28
N TRP A 389 32.69 12.16 -3.08
CA TRP A 389 31.65 12.33 -2.08
C TRP A 389 31.90 13.59 -1.25
N MET A 390 30.84 14.09 -0.61
CA MET A 390 30.88 15.23 0.31
C MET A 390 29.88 15.02 1.44
N ILE A 391 30.14 15.62 2.61
CA ILE A 391 29.18 15.70 3.71
C ILE A 391 28.64 17.14 3.75
N SER A 392 27.33 17.30 3.84
CA SER A 392 26.72 18.50 4.40
C SER A 392 26.14 18.17 5.77
N TYR A 393 26.08 19.15 6.66
CA TYR A 393 25.44 19.00 7.94
C TYR A 393 24.90 20.34 8.40
N ASP A 394 23.90 20.29 9.27
CA ASP A 394 23.30 21.47 9.89
C ASP A 394 22.79 21.13 11.28
N ASN A 395 22.69 22.16 12.12
CA ASN A 395 22.09 22.05 13.44
C ASN A 395 20.58 21.80 13.30
N ILE A 396 20.08 20.86 14.08
CA ILE A 396 18.66 20.54 14.17
C ILE A 396 18.18 20.77 15.59
N ASN A 397 17.00 21.35 15.71
CA ASN A 397 16.29 21.47 16.98
C ASN A 397 15.09 20.54 16.93
N ILE A 398 15.14 19.47 17.73
CA ILE A 398 14.06 18.49 17.85
C ILE A 398 13.29 18.82 19.11
N SER A 399 12.04 19.27 18.96
CA SER A 399 11.15 19.46 20.10
C SER A 399 10.65 18.11 20.61
N PHE A 400 11.07 17.71 21.81
CA PHE A 400 10.48 16.58 22.50
C PHE A 400 9.24 17.05 23.24
N ARG A 401 8.07 16.79 22.64
CA ARG A 401 6.79 17.11 23.25
C ARG A 401 6.48 16.09 24.34
N VAL A 402 6.22 16.59 25.54
CA VAL A 402 5.67 15.80 26.64
C VAL A 402 4.16 15.95 26.63
N PHE A 403 3.42 14.85 26.72
CA PHE A 403 1.95 14.87 26.69
C PHE A 403 1.34 15.44 27.98
N SER A 404 2.05 15.33 29.12
CA SER A 404 1.67 16.01 30.37
C SER A 404 2.91 16.72 30.93
N GLN A 405 2.84 18.05 31.06
CA GLN A 405 3.86 18.81 31.76
C GLN A 405 3.72 18.52 33.26
N ARG A 406 4.69 17.81 33.81
CA ARG A 406 4.87 17.67 35.26
C ARG A 406 6.10 18.47 35.68
N LEU A 407 6.22 18.80 36.97
CA LEU A 407 7.38 19.54 37.49
C LEU A 407 8.71 18.86 37.13
N ASP A 408 8.72 17.53 37.07
CA ASP A 408 9.83 16.67 36.69
C ASP A 408 9.87 16.29 35.20
N ASN A 409 8.87 16.66 34.41
CA ASN A 409 8.71 16.25 33.01
C ASN A 409 8.36 17.46 32.13
N GLN A 410 9.35 18.33 31.95
CA GLN A 410 9.24 19.54 31.13
C GLN A 410 9.57 19.23 29.66
N SER A 411 8.98 19.99 28.75
CA SER A 411 9.35 19.91 27.34
C SER A 411 10.81 20.34 27.15
N GLU A 412 11.63 19.44 26.63
CA GLU A 412 13.02 19.71 26.29
C GLU A 412 13.14 19.94 24.78
N LEU A 413 13.85 21.01 24.41
CA LEU A 413 14.29 21.21 23.03
C LEU A 413 15.65 20.55 22.88
N GLY A 414 15.68 19.35 22.31
CA GLY A 414 16.93 18.69 21.98
C GLY A 414 17.62 19.44 20.85
N SER A 415 18.83 19.92 21.09
CA SER A 415 19.71 20.44 20.05
C SER A 415 20.65 19.35 19.59
N GLY A 416 20.78 19.15 18.28
CA GLY A 416 21.72 18.20 17.69
C GLY A 416 22.18 18.65 16.31
N THR A 417 22.80 17.74 15.57
CA THR A 417 23.25 17.97 14.20
C THR A 417 22.85 16.79 13.32
N ALA A 418 22.24 17.08 12.17
CA ALA A 418 21.99 16.09 11.12
C ALA A 418 23.03 16.25 10.02
N SER A 419 23.51 15.14 9.47
CA SER A 419 24.47 15.14 8.37
C SER A 419 24.01 14.23 7.22
N THR A 420 24.35 14.64 6.00
CA THR A 420 24.02 13.94 4.76
C THR A 420 25.27 13.76 3.93
N VAL A 421 25.56 12.53 3.54
CA VAL A 421 26.61 12.16 2.59
C VAL A 421 26.04 12.17 1.18
N TYR A 422 26.61 13.00 0.33
CA TYR A 422 26.34 13.02 -1.11
C TYR A 422 27.46 12.26 -1.82
N ILE A 423 27.09 11.26 -2.61
CA ILE A 423 28.03 10.51 -3.45
C ILE A 423 27.67 10.76 -4.90
N ARG A 424 28.68 11.01 -5.74
CA ARG A 424 28.48 11.29 -7.16
C ARG A 424 29.07 10.19 -8.05
N PRO A 425 28.28 9.18 -8.46
CA PRO A 425 28.73 8.15 -9.38
C PRO A 425 29.11 8.71 -10.75
N GLY A 426 29.97 7.97 -11.46
CA GLY A 426 30.38 8.27 -12.85
C GLY A 426 31.41 9.40 -12.99
N LEU A 427 31.92 9.91 -11.86
CA LEU A 427 32.88 11.00 -11.81
C LEU A 427 34.24 10.42 -11.35
N PRO A 428 35.37 10.80 -11.98
CA PRO A 428 36.68 10.30 -11.55
C PRO A 428 36.98 10.77 -10.13
N LEU A 429 37.66 9.92 -9.36
CA LEU A 429 38.18 10.32 -8.05
C LEU A 429 39.08 11.54 -8.19
N LEU A 430 38.97 12.46 -7.25
CA LEU A 430 39.84 13.62 -7.24
C LEU A 430 41.28 13.17 -6.97
N PRO A 431 42.29 13.73 -7.66
CA PRO A 431 43.68 13.42 -7.39
C PRO A 431 44.03 13.66 -5.92
N ALA A 432 44.91 12.85 -5.33
CA ALA A 432 45.36 13.03 -3.94
C ALA A 432 46.00 14.41 -3.70
N THR A 433 46.49 15.07 -4.75
CA THR A 433 47.05 16.42 -4.72
C THR A 433 46.01 17.53 -4.64
N ILE A 434 44.71 17.25 -4.86
CA ILE A 434 43.66 18.28 -4.92
C ILE A 434 43.59 19.12 -3.63
N ASN A 435 43.73 18.47 -2.47
CA ASN A 435 43.69 19.15 -1.17
C ASN A 435 44.94 20.02 -0.96
N GLN A 436 46.10 19.54 -1.41
CA GLN A 436 47.32 20.33 -1.36
C GLN A 436 47.24 21.52 -2.32
N ASN A 437 46.75 21.32 -3.53
CA ASN A 437 46.53 22.39 -4.51
C ASN A 437 45.55 23.44 -3.97
N LEU A 438 44.42 23.00 -3.40
CA LEU A 438 43.45 23.89 -2.77
C LEU A 438 44.09 24.71 -1.63
N ARG A 439 44.91 24.07 -0.78
CA ARG A 439 45.65 24.76 0.30
C ARG A 439 46.64 25.77 -0.27
N THR A 440 47.41 25.41 -1.28
CA THR A 440 48.37 26.30 -1.94
C THR A 440 47.66 27.48 -2.59
N THR A 441 46.59 27.24 -3.35
CA THR A 441 45.79 28.30 -3.99
C THR A 441 45.17 29.23 -2.95
N ARG A 442 44.66 28.70 -1.83
CA ARG A 442 44.15 29.52 -0.72
C ARG A 442 45.26 30.34 -0.05
N ALA A 443 46.43 29.76 0.18
CA ALA A 443 47.58 30.48 0.74
C ALA A 443 48.04 31.62 -0.18
N GLN A 444 48.06 31.38 -1.50
CA GLN A 444 48.33 32.41 -2.50
C GLN A 444 47.26 33.50 -2.49
N GLY A 445 45.97 33.13 -2.40
CA GLY A 445 44.87 34.09 -2.30
C GLY A 445 44.89 34.92 -1.00
N LEU A 446 45.42 34.39 0.10
CA LEU A 446 45.65 35.17 1.33
C LEU A 446 46.79 36.17 1.18
N GLN A 447 47.84 35.84 0.42
CA GLN A 447 48.94 36.76 0.13
C GLN A 447 48.56 37.83 -0.90
N LYS A 448 47.65 37.48 -1.83
CA LYS A 448 47.14 38.36 -2.87
C LYS A 448 45.60 38.37 -2.82
N PRO A 449 44.99 39.06 -1.84
CA PRO A 449 43.54 39.17 -1.77
C PRO A 449 43.00 39.89 -3.01
N LEU A 450 41.79 39.53 -3.43
CA LEU A 450 41.10 40.21 -4.51
C LEU A 450 40.90 41.68 -4.14
N THR A 451 41.33 42.57 -5.02
CA THR A 451 41.09 44.01 -4.90
C THR A 451 39.65 44.35 -5.32
N GLU A 452 39.12 45.47 -4.85
CA GLU A 452 37.77 45.94 -5.22
C GLU A 452 37.62 46.09 -6.75
N LEU A 453 38.69 46.55 -7.42
CA LEU A 453 38.74 46.65 -8.88
C LEU A 453 38.66 45.28 -9.55
N GLU A 454 39.42 44.29 -9.10
CA GLU A 454 39.35 42.92 -9.63
C GLU A 454 37.97 42.29 -9.42
N VAL A 455 37.32 42.53 -8.26
CA VAL A 455 35.95 42.07 -8.02
C VAL A 455 34.97 42.73 -9.00
N THR A 456 35.11 44.04 -9.21
CA THR A 456 34.28 44.79 -10.17
C THR A 456 34.50 44.30 -11.58
N ASP A 457 35.73 44.02 -11.99
CA ASP A 457 36.06 43.48 -13.29
C ASP A 457 35.51 42.05 -13.47
N ILE A 458 35.62 41.19 -12.46
CA ILE A 458 35.03 39.85 -12.49
C ILE A 458 33.51 39.95 -12.65
N LEU A 459 32.86 40.83 -11.89
CA LEU A 459 31.41 41.07 -11.99
C LEU A 459 31.05 41.60 -13.37
N HIS A 460 31.73 42.62 -13.88
CA HIS A 460 31.47 43.19 -15.20
C HIS A 460 31.64 42.16 -16.33
N ASN A 461 32.70 41.36 -16.27
CA ASN A 461 32.99 40.33 -17.26
C ASN A 461 32.04 39.12 -17.19
N THR A 462 31.50 38.81 -16.02
CA THR A 462 30.55 37.70 -15.84
C THR A 462 29.08 38.14 -15.99
N TYR A 463 28.79 39.42 -15.81
CA TYR A 463 27.43 39.97 -15.82
C TYR A 463 26.64 39.64 -17.10
N PRO A 464 27.18 39.77 -18.33
CA PRO A 464 26.44 39.39 -19.54
C PRO A 464 25.96 37.92 -19.52
N LYS A 465 26.74 37.02 -18.89
CA LYS A 465 26.37 35.61 -18.76
C LYS A 465 25.27 35.43 -17.72
N ILE A 466 25.40 36.09 -16.57
CA ILE A 466 24.40 36.07 -15.48
C ILE A 466 23.07 36.65 -15.98
N GLN A 467 23.11 37.80 -16.64
CA GLN A 467 21.94 38.47 -17.21
C GLN A 467 21.24 37.57 -18.22
N ALA A 468 22.00 36.91 -19.11
CA ALA A 468 21.40 36.04 -20.10
C ALA A 468 20.78 34.77 -19.49
N TYR A 469 21.38 34.20 -18.44
CA TYR A 469 20.82 33.08 -17.70
C TYR A 469 19.56 33.49 -16.94
N SER A 470 19.59 34.66 -16.28
CA SER A 470 18.45 35.24 -15.56
C SER A 470 17.29 35.54 -16.52
N THR A 471 17.59 36.11 -17.69
CA THR A 471 16.60 36.34 -18.76
C THR A 471 15.96 35.03 -19.19
N PHE A 472 16.75 33.97 -19.44
CA PHE A 472 16.22 32.65 -19.78
C PHE A 472 15.30 32.10 -18.68
N GLN A 473 15.70 32.16 -17.42
CA GLN A 473 14.90 31.66 -16.28
C GLN A 473 13.56 32.41 -16.14
N VAL A 474 13.59 33.75 -16.21
CA VAL A 474 12.35 34.56 -16.19
C VAL A 474 11.45 34.22 -17.38
N LEU A 475 12.02 34.05 -18.58
CA LEU A 475 11.25 33.66 -19.75
C LEU A 475 10.68 32.24 -19.62
N GLN A 476 11.37 31.29 -18.99
CA GLN A 476 10.82 29.96 -18.73
C GLN A 476 9.57 30.03 -17.84
N PHE A 477 9.57 30.88 -16.81
CA PHE A 477 8.39 31.07 -15.97
C PHE A 477 7.18 31.57 -16.78
N LEU A 478 7.39 32.54 -17.67
CA LEU A 478 6.34 33.04 -18.55
C LEU A 478 5.88 31.99 -19.57
N ILE A 479 6.81 31.24 -20.17
CA ILE A 479 6.49 30.20 -21.17
C ILE A 479 5.65 29.07 -20.58
N HIS A 480 5.92 28.67 -19.34
CA HIS A 480 5.18 27.59 -18.68
C HIS A 480 3.90 28.08 -17.99
N SER A 481 3.59 29.38 -18.05
CA SER A 481 2.30 29.88 -17.56
C SER A 481 1.17 29.39 -18.48
N PRO A 482 0.04 28.90 -17.92
CA PRO A 482 -1.04 28.36 -18.73
C PRO A 482 -1.70 29.40 -19.65
N GLU A 483 -1.57 30.70 -19.34
CA GLU A 483 -2.09 31.81 -20.13
C GLU A 483 -1.23 32.14 -21.37
N PHE A 484 0.02 31.67 -21.43
CA PHE A 484 0.95 31.99 -22.50
C PHE A 484 1.13 30.83 -23.48
N ASP A 485 0.63 31.01 -24.71
CA ASP A 485 0.85 30.05 -25.78
C ASP A 485 2.11 30.39 -26.60
N LEU A 486 3.19 29.66 -26.34
CA LEU A 486 4.44 29.80 -27.08
C LEU A 486 4.28 29.48 -28.58
N ALA A 487 3.29 28.68 -28.97
CA ALA A 487 3.06 28.35 -30.38
C ALA A 487 2.55 29.56 -31.16
N THR A 488 1.73 30.42 -30.56
CA THR A 488 1.20 31.62 -31.22
C THR A 488 2.12 32.85 -31.09
N TYR A 489 3.11 32.82 -30.20
CA TYR A 489 4.04 33.93 -30.03
C TYR A 489 4.98 34.10 -31.24
N GLU A 490 4.90 35.26 -31.93
CA GLU A 490 5.69 35.59 -33.12
C GLU A 490 7.21 35.46 -32.86
N GLY A 491 7.66 35.79 -31.65
CA GLY A 491 9.06 35.72 -31.24
C GLY A 491 9.57 34.34 -30.81
N ARG A 492 8.79 33.25 -30.95
CA ARG A 492 9.12 31.91 -30.40
C ARG A 492 10.48 31.33 -30.83
N THR A 493 11.03 31.79 -31.95
CA THR A 493 12.35 31.37 -32.47
C THR A 493 13.52 32.18 -31.89
N SER A 494 13.23 33.17 -31.03
CA SER A 494 14.25 34.02 -30.41
C SER A 494 15.30 33.16 -29.71
N PRO A 495 16.61 33.44 -29.92
CA PRO A 495 17.68 32.70 -29.26
C PRO A 495 17.65 32.86 -27.73
N ARG A 496 16.90 33.84 -27.20
CA ARG A 496 16.67 34.01 -25.75
C ARG A 496 15.87 32.87 -25.14
N PHE A 497 15.08 32.15 -25.93
CA PHE A 497 14.35 30.96 -25.49
C PHE A 497 15.17 29.67 -25.55
N LYS A 498 16.35 29.69 -26.19
CA LYS A 498 17.23 28.51 -26.21
C LYS A 498 17.99 28.42 -24.89
N ARG A 499 17.96 27.24 -24.26
CA ARG A 499 18.78 26.94 -23.07
C ARG A 499 20.24 27.18 -23.42
N ARG A 500 20.92 28.02 -22.63
CA ARG A 500 22.35 28.28 -22.85
C ARG A 500 23.18 27.05 -22.47
N PRO A 501 24.31 26.83 -23.17
CA PRO A 501 25.23 25.75 -22.80
C PRO A 501 25.78 26.02 -21.40
N TRP A 502 25.80 24.97 -20.58
CA TRP A 502 26.39 25.02 -19.25
C TRP A 502 27.89 25.23 -19.36
N ILE A 503 28.45 26.12 -18.54
CA ILE A 503 29.88 26.46 -18.58
C ILE A 503 30.75 25.24 -18.21
N ARG A 504 30.25 24.40 -17.30
CA ARG A 504 30.87 23.13 -16.87
C ARG A 504 29.77 22.15 -16.44
N GLN A 505 28.99 21.64 -17.39
CA GLN A 505 27.95 20.66 -17.06
C GLN A 505 28.61 19.41 -16.48
N LEU A 506 28.20 19.02 -15.28
CA LEU A 506 28.43 17.65 -14.84
C LEU A 506 27.58 16.71 -15.70
N SER A 507 28.08 15.50 -15.96
CA SER A 507 27.35 14.50 -16.73
C SER A 507 25.98 14.25 -16.10
N ALA A 508 24.88 14.47 -16.82
CA ALA A 508 23.53 14.20 -16.30
C ALA A 508 23.04 12.83 -16.78
N GLY A 509 22.22 12.16 -15.96
CA GLY A 509 21.55 10.90 -16.33
C GLY A 509 21.49 9.89 -15.18
N PRO A 510 20.77 8.77 -15.35
CA PRO A 510 20.54 7.78 -14.28
C PRO A 510 21.82 7.17 -13.70
N ARG A 511 22.89 7.04 -14.53
CA ARG A 511 24.20 6.55 -14.08
C ARG A 511 25.02 7.57 -13.29
N SER A 512 24.58 8.82 -13.33
CA SER A 512 25.23 10.00 -12.77
C SER A 512 24.31 10.67 -11.74
N GLU A 513 23.31 9.98 -11.21
CA GLU A 513 22.45 10.57 -10.19
C GLU A 513 23.21 10.70 -8.86
N THR A 514 23.16 11.87 -8.23
CA THR A 514 23.75 12.08 -6.91
C THR A 514 23.00 11.25 -5.88
N LEU A 515 23.69 10.33 -5.23
CA LEU A 515 23.14 9.50 -4.16
C LEU A 515 23.25 10.25 -2.84
N GLN A 516 22.18 10.26 -2.04
CA GLN A 516 22.14 10.96 -0.75
C GLN A 516 21.89 9.98 0.39
N PHE A 517 22.80 9.92 1.37
CA PHE A 517 22.68 9.06 2.54
C PHE A 517 22.62 9.93 3.78
N ILE A 518 21.54 9.83 4.55
CA ILE A 518 21.40 10.53 5.83
C ILE A 518 22.17 9.73 6.89
N LEU A 519 23.10 10.38 7.58
CA LEU A 519 23.81 9.79 8.71
C LEU A 519 22.95 9.89 9.98
N GLY A 520 23.35 9.17 11.04
CA GLY A 520 22.73 9.31 12.34
C GLY A 520 22.74 10.77 12.82
N THR A 521 21.67 11.19 13.48
CA THR A 521 21.64 12.50 14.15
C THR A 521 22.57 12.44 15.36
N SER A 522 23.55 13.35 15.43
CA SER A 522 24.38 13.52 16.60
C SER A 522 23.67 14.41 17.63
N ASN A 523 23.82 14.08 18.90
CA ASN A 523 23.32 14.90 20.02
C ASN A 523 24.26 16.07 20.37
N VAL A 524 25.30 16.30 19.57
CA VAL A 524 26.23 17.41 19.73
C VAL A 524 25.79 18.56 18.82
N PRO A 525 25.35 19.71 19.36
CA PRO A 525 25.06 20.87 18.53
C PRO A 525 26.36 21.55 18.09
N GLU A 526 26.43 22.02 16.85
CA GLU A 526 27.60 22.72 16.30
C GLU A 526 27.64 24.21 16.74
N VAL A 527 27.72 24.45 18.05
CA VAL A 527 27.76 25.82 18.63
C VAL A 527 29.21 26.32 18.76
N THR A 528 30.14 25.41 19.05
CA THR A 528 31.56 25.72 19.33
C THR A 528 32.51 24.95 18.43
N HIS A 529 33.78 25.37 18.39
CA HIS A 529 34.83 24.68 17.64
C HIS A 529 35.10 23.26 18.15
N GLU A 530 35.09 23.07 19.47
CA GLU A 530 35.30 21.76 20.06
C GLU A 530 34.17 20.80 19.70
N GLN A 531 32.92 21.27 19.69
CA GLN A 531 31.77 20.47 19.25
C GLN A 531 31.85 20.11 17.77
N HIS A 532 32.30 21.03 16.93
CA HIS A 532 32.56 20.74 15.52
C HIS A 532 33.63 19.64 15.35
N ASP A 533 34.74 19.70 16.08
CA ASP A 533 35.77 18.66 16.03
C ASP A 533 35.22 17.31 16.50
N ARG A 534 34.36 17.30 17.53
CA ARG A 534 33.65 16.08 17.99
C ARG A 534 32.75 15.50 16.90
N LEU A 535 31.94 16.33 16.25
CA LEU A 535 31.05 15.92 15.14
C LEU A 535 31.83 15.33 13.98
N VAL A 536 32.95 15.98 13.60
CA VAL A 536 33.83 15.47 12.55
C VAL A 536 34.36 14.08 12.91
N ASN A 537 34.83 13.89 14.15
CA ASN A 537 35.34 12.59 14.58
C ASN A 537 34.23 11.52 14.57
N GLU A 538 33.03 11.85 15.05
CA GLU A 538 31.87 10.93 15.01
C GLU A 538 31.54 10.49 13.57
N TRP A 539 31.49 11.42 12.61
CA TRP A 539 31.24 11.05 11.21
C TRP A 539 32.41 10.29 10.58
N LEU A 540 33.66 10.59 10.95
CA LEU A 540 34.81 9.80 10.50
C LEU A 540 34.73 8.36 11.03
N ASP A 541 34.30 8.18 12.28
CA ASP A 541 34.09 6.87 12.88
C ASP A 541 32.97 6.11 12.16
N ASP A 542 31.82 6.75 11.91
CA ASP A 542 30.70 6.20 11.14
C ASP A 542 31.09 5.78 9.72
N LEU A 543 32.02 6.51 9.10
CA LEU A 543 32.57 6.22 7.78
C LEU A 543 33.72 5.18 7.83
N GLY A 544 34.01 4.58 8.99
CA GLY A 544 35.05 3.55 9.14
C GLY A 544 36.49 4.10 9.07
N TRP A 545 36.66 5.39 9.34
CA TRP A 545 37.93 6.11 9.40
C TRP A 545 38.38 6.46 10.81
N GLY A 546 37.72 5.95 11.85
CA GLY A 546 38.15 6.12 13.24
C GLY A 546 39.50 5.49 13.57
N ASP A 547 39.94 4.52 12.78
CA ASP A 547 41.24 3.89 12.97
C ASP A 547 42.38 4.85 12.56
N SER A 548 43.13 5.31 13.56
CA SER A 548 44.24 6.27 13.42
C SER A 548 45.27 5.90 12.32
N ALA A 549 45.44 4.60 12.04
CA ALA A 549 46.29 4.09 10.98
C ALA A 549 45.73 4.36 9.56
N LYS A 550 44.40 4.38 9.41
CA LYS A 550 43.73 4.73 8.14
C LYS A 550 43.70 6.25 7.93
N GLN A 551 43.56 7.02 9.00
CA GLN A 551 43.63 8.49 8.95
C GLN A 551 45.00 9.00 8.44
N SER A 552 46.08 8.28 8.75
CA SER A 552 47.43 8.63 8.33
C SER A 552 47.71 8.27 6.86
N ARG A 553 47.12 7.18 6.32
CA ARG A 553 47.21 6.80 4.89
C ARG A 553 46.38 7.69 3.95
N GLY A 554 45.31 8.30 4.44
CA GLY A 554 44.52 9.30 3.69
C GLY A 554 45.25 10.64 3.46
N GLY A 555 46.49 10.80 3.93
CA GLY A 555 47.30 12.00 3.73
C GLY A 555 47.01 13.11 4.73
N LYS A 556 47.39 12.88 6.00
CA LYS A 556 47.52 13.85 7.13
C LYS A 556 46.26 14.58 7.58
N LYS A 557 46.03 14.56 8.91
CA LYS A 557 45.18 15.46 9.72
C LYS A 557 44.14 16.19 8.88
N TRP A 558 42.92 15.66 8.86
CA TRP A 558 41.73 16.39 8.46
C TRP A 558 41.62 17.63 9.36
N ASN A 559 42.33 18.70 9.01
CA ASN A 559 42.08 20.04 9.55
C ASN A 559 40.78 20.49 8.89
N VAL A 560 39.66 20.02 9.42
CA VAL A 560 38.35 20.55 9.10
C VAL A 560 38.35 21.97 9.65
N ARG A 561 38.52 22.96 8.77
CA ARG A 561 38.51 24.37 9.15
C ARG A 561 37.39 25.03 8.40
N ARG A 562 36.35 25.48 9.14
CA ARG A 562 35.21 26.25 8.64
C ARG A 562 35.68 27.36 7.70
N GLU A 563 35.01 27.49 6.56
CA GLU A 563 34.88 28.77 5.89
C GLU A 563 33.97 29.64 6.77
N LYS A 564 34.53 30.70 7.37
CA LYS A 564 33.70 31.77 7.92
C LYS A 564 32.98 32.41 6.74
N SER A 565 31.67 32.16 6.58
CA SER A 565 30.80 33.21 6.05
C SER A 565 30.90 34.37 7.02
N ALA A 566 31.76 35.33 6.70
CA ALA A 566 31.78 36.60 7.40
C ALA A 566 30.36 37.16 7.34
N LYS A 567 29.79 37.46 8.51
CA LYS A 567 28.58 38.25 8.64
C LYS A 567 28.78 39.56 7.87
N PHE A 568 28.33 39.62 6.63
CA PHE A 568 27.81 40.86 6.08
C PHE A 568 26.41 41.00 6.69
N ARG A 569 26.35 41.78 7.77
CA ARG A 569 25.11 42.43 8.19
C ARG A 569 24.89 43.64 7.31
#